data_AF-A0A1M6RFB5-F1
#
_entry.id   AF-A0A1M6RFB5-F1
#
_cell.length_a   1.000
_cell.length_b   1.000
_cell.length_c   1.000
_cell.angle_alpha   90.00
_cell.angle_beta   90.00
_cell.angle_gamma   90.00
#
_symmetry.space_group_name_H-M   'P 1'
#
loop_
_entity.id
_entity.type
_entity.pdbx_description
1 polymer ?
#
loop_
_entity_poly.entity_id
_entity_poly.type
_entity_poly.pdbx_seq_one_letter_code
_entity_poly.pdbx_strand_id
1 'polypeptide(L)' 'MNKWLLRTTLEGLIFTAKEKKCVLGDDAKEDINKIKEIYEELVMFWDLDESLIDEFEKEVEN' A
#
# COMPACT_ATOMS: atom_id res chain seq x y z
N MET A 1 -10.82 -0.26 -17.98
CA MET A 1 -9.87 -0.60 -16.89
C MET A 1 -10.53 -1.60 -15.96
N ASN A 2 -9.88 -2.70 -15.61
CA ASN A 2 -10.47 -3.71 -14.72
C ASN A 2 -10.37 -3.22 -13.27
N LYS A 3 -11.39 -2.49 -12.79
CA LYS A 3 -11.38 -1.86 -11.46
C LYS A 3 -11.14 -2.86 -10.32
N TRP A 4 -11.66 -4.08 -10.46
CA TRP A 4 -11.44 -5.14 -9.47
C TRP A 4 -9.97 -5.53 -9.38
N LEU A 5 -9.29 -5.69 -10.53
CA LEU A 5 -7.87 -6.00 -10.56
C LEU A 5 -7.04 -4.92 -9.85
N LEU A 6 -7.27 -3.64 -10.15
CA LEU A 6 -6.52 -2.54 -9.55
C LEU A 6 -6.71 -2.48 -8.04
N ARG A 7 -7.97 -2.58 -7.58
CA ARG A 7 -8.29 -2.56 -6.14
C ARG A 7 -7.64 -3.75 -5.43
N THR A 8 -7.70 -4.94 -6.01
CA THR A 8 -7.08 -6.15 -5.45
C THR A 8 -5.56 -6.01 -5.39
N THR A 9 -4.94 -5.37 -6.38
CA THR A 9 -3.50 -5.07 -6.35
C THR A 9 -3.14 -4.14 -5.20
N LEU A 10 -3.88 -3.04 -5.01
CA LEU A 10 -3.66 -2.10 -3.89
C LEU A 10 -3.87 -2.78 -2.53
N GLU A 11 -4.91 -3.61 -2.39
CA GLU A 11 -5.16 -4.41 -1.19
C GLU A 11 -4.03 -5.42 -0.91
N GLY A 12 -3.46 -6.02 -1.95
CA GLY A 12 -2.31 -6.91 -1.83
C GLY A 12 -1.05 -6.20 -1.31
N LEU A 13 -0.84 -4.94 -1.70
CA LEU A 13 0.27 -4.13 -1.20
C LEU A 13 0.09 -3.78 0.29
N ILE A 14 -1.12 -3.34 0.69
CA ILE A 14 -1.45 -3.10 2.10
C ILE A 14 -1.24 -4.35 2.94
N PHE A 15 -1.76 -5.50 2.48
CA PHE A 15 -1.57 -6.78 3.15
C PHE A 15 -0.08 -7.11 3.32
N THR A 16 0.72 -6.93 2.26
CA THR A 16 2.16 -7.20 2.30
C THR A 16 2.89 -6.29 3.30
N ALA A 17 2.54 -5.01 3.36
CA ALA A 17 3.12 -4.07 4.32
C ALA A 17 2.79 -4.45 5.78
N LYS A 18 1.54 -4.85 6.04
CA LYS A 18 1.10 -5.36 7.35
C LYS A 18 1.86 -6.62 7.77
N GLU A 19 2.02 -7.58 6.86
CA GLU A 19 2.77 -8.81 7.13
C GLU A 19 4.25 -8.52 7.41
N LYS A 20 4.88 -7.61 6.67
CA LYS A 20 6.25 -7.19 6.95
C LYS A 20 6.38 -6.53 8.33
N LYS A 21 5.47 -5.62 8.70
CA LYS A 21 5.41 -5.02 10.04
C LYS A 21 5.29 -6.11 11.13
N CYS A 22 4.40 -7.08 10.92
CA CYS A 22 4.17 -8.19 11.85
C CYS A 22 5.41 -9.07 12.05
N VAL A 23 6.10 -9.44 10.96
CA VAL A 23 7.22 -10.38 10.99
C VAL A 23 8.53 -9.72 11.40
N LEU A 24 8.79 -8.49 10.96
CA LEU A 24 10.08 -7.81 11.12
C LEU A 24 10.07 -6.72 12.21
N GLY A 25 8.88 -6.27 12.66
CA GLY A 25 8.79 -5.17 13.62
C GLY A 25 9.39 -3.87 13.06
N ASP A 26 10.26 -3.23 13.85
CA ASP A 26 10.88 -1.95 13.49
C ASP A 26 11.77 -2.03 12.23
N ASP A 27 12.35 -3.21 11.95
CA ASP A 27 13.17 -3.44 10.75
C ASP A 27 12.36 -3.37 9.45
N ALA A 28 11.01 -3.44 9.53
CA ALA A 28 10.13 -3.35 8.38
C ALA A 28 10.07 -1.95 7.74
N LYS A 29 10.56 -0.91 8.42
CA LYS A 29 10.31 0.50 8.05
C LYS A 29 10.70 0.84 6.61
N GLU A 30 11.89 0.42 6.17
CA GLU A 30 12.35 0.70 4.80
C GLU A 30 11.51 -0.05 3.76
N ASP A 31 11.13 -1.29 4.05
CA ASP A 31 10.31 -2.10 3.16
C ASP A 31 8.89 -1.55 3.03
N ILE A 32 8.29 -1.10 4.14
CA ILE A 32 6.96 -0.46 4.15
C ILE A 32 7.00 0.82 3.31
N ASN A 33 8.05 1.63 3.43
CA ASN A 33 8.20 2.84 2.60
C ASN A 33 8.29 2.51 1.10
N LYS A 34 9.05 1.48 0.71
CA LYS A 34 9.10 1.05 -0.70
C LYS A 34 7.74 0.60 -1.23
N ILE A 35 6.97 -0.12 -0.40
CA ILE A 35 5.61 -0.55 -0.76
C ILE A 35 4.68 0.67 -0.91
N LYS A 36 4.80 1.65 -0.01
CA LYS A 36 4.04 2.91 -0.07
C LYS A 36 4.35 3.69 -1.35
N GLU A 37 5.62 3.85 -1.71
CA GLU A 37 6.03 4.53 -2.94
C GLU A 37 5.43 3.86 -4.19
N ILE A 38 5.41 2.52 -4.24
CA ILE A 38 4.75 1.78 -5.33
C ILE A 38 3.23 1.98 -5.29
N TYR A 39 2.61 1.96 -4.11
CA TYR A 39 1.18 2.19 -3.96
C TYR A 39 0.77 3.57 -4.50
N GLU A 40 1.49 4.62 -4.11
CA GLU A 40 1.28 6.00 -4.57
C GLU A 40 1.48 6.13 -6.08
N GLU A 41 2.54 5.52 -6.64
CA GLU A 41 2.79 5.50 -8.08
C GLU A 41 1.63 4.88 -8.85
N LEU A 42 1.10 3.75 -8.38
CA LEU A 42 -0.02 3.07 -9.02
C LEU A 42 -1.32 3.87 -8.92
N VAL A 43 -1.58 4.52 -7.78
CA VAL A 43 -2.74 5.42 -7.61
C VAL A 43 -2.69 6.56 -8.61
N MET A 44 -1.53 7.22 -8.75
CA MET A 44 -1.33 8.32 -9.70
C MET A 44 -1.38 7.84 -11.15
N PHE A 45 -0.70 6.74 -11.48
CA PHE A 45 -0.62 6.20 -12.85
C PHE A 45 -1.99 5.74 -13.37
N TRP A 46 -2.81 5.16 -12.50
CA TRP A 46 -4.15 4.71 -12.85
C TRP A 46 -5.24 5.79 -12.71
N ASP A 47 -4.86 7.03 -12.34
CA ASP A 47 -5.79 8.16 -12.13
C ASP A 47 -6.92 7.78 -11.14
N LEU A 48 -6.52 7.19 -10.01
CA LEU A 48 -7.41 6.80 -8.92
C LEU A 48 -7.54 7.92 -7.88
N ASP A 49 -8.49 7.77 -6.96
CA ASP A 49 -8.70 8.71 -5.87
C ASP A 49 -7.47 8.78 -4.95
N GLU A 50 -6.87 9.96 -4.82
CA GLU A 50 -5.71 10.20 -3.96
C GLU A 50 -6.00 9.90 -2.47
N SER A 51 -7.27 9.86 -2.05
CA SER A 51 -7.64 9.45 -0.68
C SER A 51 -7.22 8.02 -0.34
N LEU A 52 -6.90 7.20 -1.35
CA LEU A 52 -6.36 5.85 -1.17
C LEU A 52 -4.96 5.86 -0.55
N ILE A 53 -4.19 6.94 -0.74
CA ILE A 53 -2.88 7.10 -0.10
C ILE A 53 -3.06 7.24 1.42
N ASP A 54 -4.05 8.02 1.85
CA ASP A 54 -4.42 8.12 3.27
C ASP A 54 -4.93 6.78 3.85
N GLU A 55 -5.61 5.96 3.03
CA GLU A 55 -6.03 4.61 3.41
C GLU A 55 -4.83 3.73 3.73
N PHE A 56 -3.78 3.77 2.91
CA PHE A 56 -2.56 3.00 3.15
C PHE A 56 -1.94 3.32 4.52
N GLU A 57 -1.76 4.60 4.84
CA GLU A 57 -1.19 5.03 6.12
C GLU A 57 -2.05 4.56 7.30
N LYS A 58 -3.37 4.74 7.22
CA LYS A 58 -4.31 4.30 8.27
C LYS A 58 -4.26 2.80 8.48
N GLU A 59 -4.16 2.03 7.42
CA GLU A 59 -4.17 0.56 7.51
C GLU A 59 -2.84 0.01 8.02
N VAL A 60 -1.70 0.63 7.69
CA VAL A 60 -0.37 0.08 8.00
C VAL A 60 0.26 0.68 9.27
N GLU A 61 0.03 1.96 9.57
CA GLU A 61 0.68 2.63 10.72
C GLU A 61 -0.08 2.47 12.04
N ASN A 62 -1.39 2.15 12.00
CA ASN A 62 -2.16 1.78 13.20
C ASN A 62 -1.78 0.40 13.77
#